data_AF-A0A314XTJ6-F1
#
_entry.id   AF-A0A314XTJ6-F1
#
_cell.length_a   1.000
_cell.length_b   1.000
_cell.length_c   1.000
_cell.angle_alpha   90.00
_cell.angle_beta   90.00
_cell.angle_gamma   90.00
#
_symmetry.space_group_name_H-M   'P 1'
#
loop_
_entity.id
_entity.type
_entity.pdbx_description
1 polymer ?
#
loop_
_entity_poly.entity_id
_entity_poly.type
_entity_poly.pdbx_seq_one_letter_code
_entity_poly.pdbx_strand_id
1 'polypeptide(L)'
;MICARYKHQECLKILAADGADFGLINSSGHGASSIAESARWALGFRQAVLDVIRSGKDVQSSNTSIFSPLMFVTRANDVEALKKLIEGADVDLDAR
;
A
#
# COMPACT_ATOMS: atom_id res chain seq x y z
N MET A 1 -3.02 10.37 2.28
CA MET A 1 -2.38 10.95 3.49
C MET A 1 -3.38 11.42 4.55
N ILE A 2 -4.40 12.23 4.23
CA ILE A 2 -5.41 12.68 5.21
C ILE A 2 -6.12 11.48 5.86
N CYS A 3 -6.55 10.50 5.06
CA CYS A 3 -7.16 9.27 5.59
C CYS A 3 -6.26 8.53 6.59
N ALA A 4 -4.94 8.52 6.35
CA ALA A 4 -3.96 7.90 7.25
C ALA A 4 -3.83 8.65 8.58
N ARG A 5 -3.82 9.98 8.54
CA ARG A 5 -3.73 10.83 9.73
C ARG A 5 -4.94 10.67 10.65
N TYR A 6 -6.13 10.64 10.06
CA TYR A 6 -7.40 10.61 10.78
C TYR A 6 -8.06 9.23 10.84
N LYS A 7 -7.33 8.18 10.42
CA LYS A 7 -7.75 6.77 10.56
C LYS A 7 -9.04 6.45 9.80
N HIS A 8 -9.30 7.14 8.68
CA HIS A 8 -10.46 6.90 7.82
C HIS A 8 -10.23 5.69 6.93
N GLN A 9 -10.45 4.49 7.50
CA GLN A 9 -10.15 3.22 6.86
C GLN A 9 -10.87 3.02 5.52
N GLU A 10 -12.18 3.19 5.49
CA GLU A 10 -12.97 2.92 4.28
C GLU A 10 -12.70 3.96 3.19
N CYS A 11 -12.51 5.23 3.54
CA CYS A 11 -12.06 6.24 2.58
C CYS A 11 -10.65 5.92 2.02
N LEU A 12 -9.74 5.41 2.85
CA LEU A 12 -8.42 4.98 2.39
C LEU A 12 -8.55 3.82 1.39
N LYS A 13 -9.41 2.84 1.66
CA LYS A 13 -9.65 1.70 0.77
C LYS A 13 -10.18 2.15 -0.59
N ILE A 14 -11.18 3.04 -0.61
CA ILE A 14 -11.75 3.60 -1.84
C ILE A 14 -10.66 4.29 -2.66
N LEU A 15 -9.89 5.19 -2.05
CA LEU A 15 -8.82 5.92 -2.74
C LEU A 15 -7.73 4.98 -3.27
N ALA A 16 -7.34 3.99 -2.48
CA ALA A 16 -6.34 3.01 -2.90
C ALA A 16 -6.82 2.17 -4.08
N ALA A 17 -8.08 1.72 -4.06
CA ALA A 17 -8.70 0.98 -5.15
C ALA A 17 -8.89 1.81 -6.44
N ASP A 18 -8.96 3.14 -6.30
CA ASP A 18 -9.08 4.10 -7.41
C ASP A 18 -7.71 4.63 -7.89
N GLY A 19 -6.61 3.99 -7.48
CA GLY A 19 -5.27 4.29 -8.00
C GLY A 19 -4.57 5.45 -7.30
N ALA A 20 -4.94 5.80 -6.07
CA ALA A 20 -4.15 6.74 -5.27
C ALA A 20 -2.69 6.25 -5.16
N ASP A 21 -1.75 7.17 -5.40
CA ASP A 21 -0.31 6.88 -5.40
C ASP A 21 0.27 6.92 -3.98
N PHE A 22 0.76 5.78 -3.51
CA PHE A 22 1.37 5.62 -2.17
C PHE A 22 2.85 6.02 -2.14
N GLY A 23 3.47 6.26 -3.30
CA GLY A 23 4.85 6.74 -3.44
C GLY A 23 5.02 8.24 -3.22
N LEU A 24 3.91 8.99 -3.12
CA LEU A 24 3.94 10.43 -2.87
C LEU A 24 4.35 10.77 -1.43
N ILE A 25 5.04 11.90 -1.28
CA ILE A 25 5.39 12.53 0.00
C ILE A 25 4.86 13.96 0.03
N ASN A 26 4.56 14.47 1.23
CA ASN A 26 4.24 15.89 1.41
C ASN A 26 5.52 16.75 1.46
N SER A 27 5.35 18.07 1.58
CA SER A 27 6.46 19.04 1.68
C SER A 27 7.37 18.84 2.91
N SER A 28 6.93 18.07 3.90
CA SER A 28 7.73 17.68 5.06
C SER A 28 8.39 16.31 4.91
N GLY A 29 8.33 15.69 3.72
CA GLY A 29 8.95 14.39 3.45
C GLY A 29 8.15 13.17 3.92
N HIS A 30 6.89 13.33 4.35
CA HIS A 30 6.09 12.22 4.88
C HIS A 30 5.13 11.64 3.84
N GLY A 31 5.18 10.31 3.69
CA GLY A 31 4.24 9.51 2.91
C GLY A 31 3.01 9.06 3.71
N ALA A 32 2.08 8.36 3.07
CA ALA A 32 0.87 7.86 3.74
C ALA A 32 1.19 6.85 4.88
N SER A 33 2.16 5.95 4.68
CA SER A 33 2.55 4.95 5.68
C SER A 33 3.19 5.58 6.93
N SER A 34 4.16 6.48 6.76
CA SER A 34 4.81 7.14 7.90
C SER A 34 3.85 8.07 8.66
N ILE A 35 2.89 8.69 7.97
CA ILE A 35 1.81 9.41 8.64
C ILE A 35 0.94 8.47 9.48
N ALA A 36 0.55 7.29 8.96
CA ALA A 36 -0.22 6.31 9.73
C ALA A 36 0.54 5.83 10.99
N GLU A 37 1.86 5.61 10.87
CA GLU A 37 2.71 5.28 12.01
C GLU A 37 2.73 6.39 13.06
N SER A 38 2.96 7.64 12.65
CA SER A 38 2.96 8.80 13.55
C SER A 38 1.61 9.00 14.26
N ALA A 39 0.51 8.64 13.60
CA ALA A 39 -0.86 8.68 14.13
C ALA A 39 -1.21 7.47 15.02
N ARG A 40 -0.24 6.57 15.29
CA ARG A 40 -0.44 5.30 16.02
C ARG A 40 -1.53 4.44 15.37
N TRP A 41 -1.50 4.32 14.04
CA TRP A 41 -2.48 3.60 13.23
C TRP A 41 -1.85 2.69 12.17
N ALA A 42 -0.58 2.30 12.36
CA ALA A 42 0.15 1.43 11.44
C ALA A 42 -0.62 0.14 11.11
N LEU A 43 -1.21 -0.53 12.11
CA LEU A 43 -1.94 -1.79 11.91
C LEU A 43 -3.22 -1.62 11.09
N GLY A 44 -3.99 -0.56 11.34
CA GLY A 44 -5.23 -0.31 10.59
C GLY A 44 -4.96 0.15 9.16
N PHE A 45 -3.93 0.98 8.96
CA PHE A 45 -3.43 1.31 7.64
C PHE A 45 -2.96 0.07 6.89
N ARG A 46 -2.18 -0.80 7.56
CA ARG A 46 -1.72 -2.08 6.99
C ARG A 46 -2.88 -2.93 6.54
N GLN A 47 -3.86 -3.16 7.41
CA GLN A 47 -5.03 -3.96 7.09
C GLN A 47 -5.82 -3.37 5.90
N ALA A 48 -6.04 -2.05 5.88
CA ALA A 48 -6.78 -1.40 4.81
C ALA A 48 -6.12 -1.61 3.44
N VAL A 49 -4.79 -1.45 3.36
CA VAL A 49 -4.04 -1.63 2.12
C VAL A 49 -4.02 -3.11 1.70
N LEU A 50 -3.81 -4.04 2.65
CA LEU A 50 -3.85 -5.47 2.35
C LEU A 50 -5.23 -5.93 1.86
N ASP A 51 -6.32 -5.43 2.45
CA ASP A 51 -7.69 -5.75 2.01
C ASP A 51 -7.90 -5.34 0.53
N VAL A 52 -7.38 -4.18 0.12
CA VAL A 52 -7.45 -3.71 -1.27
C VAL A 52 -6.65 -4.62 -2.20
N ILE A 53 -5.41 -4.99 -1.82
CA ILE A 53 -4.58 -5.88 -2.63
C ILE A 53 -5.22 -7.27 -2.76
N ARG A 54 -5.75 -7.84 -1.66
CA ARG A 54 -6.46 -9.14 -1.69
C ARG A 54 -7.68 -9.12 -2.60
N SER A 55 -8.35 -7.97 -2.76
CA SER A 55 -9.45 -7.80 -3.70
C SER A 55 -9.04 -7.77 -5.18
N GLY A 56 -7.74 -7.91 -5.48
CA GLY A 56 -7.19 -7.90 -6.84
C GLY A 56 -7.07 -6.49 -7.42
N LYS A 57 -7.01 -5.45 -6.58
CA LYS A 57 -6.79 -4.08 -7.01
C LYS A 57 -5.31 -3.71 -6.90
N ASP A 58 -4.82 -3.03 -7.93
CA ASP A 58 -3.43 -2.60 -7.99
C ASP A 58 -3.22 -1.35 -7.13
N VAL A 59 -2.48 -1.50 -6.04
CA VAL A 59 -2.03 -0.36 -5.22
C VAL A 59 -0.80 0.27 -5.89
N GLN A 60 -0.95 1.51 -6.34
CA GLN A 60 0.05 2.22 -7.13
C GLN A 60 1.14 2.87 -6.26
N SER A 61 2.33 2.97 -6.83
CA SER A 61 3.44 3.74 -6.27
C SER A 61 4.36 4.27 -7.36
N SER A 62 4.45 5.59 -7.50
CA SER A 62 5.43 6.23 -8.40
C SER A 62 6.86 6.18 -7.84
N ASN A 63 7.03 5.87 -6.55
CA ASN A 63 8.33 5.79 -5.91
C ASN A 63 8.39 4.62 -4.94
N THR A 64 8.99 3.51 -5.39
CA THR A 64 9.11 2.26 -4.63
C THR A 64 10.02 2.35 -3.42
N SER A 65 10.89 3.37 -3.35
CA SER A 65 11.71 3.65 -2.16
C SER A 65 10.88 4.26 -1.03
N ILE A 66 9.77 4.94 -1.35
CA ILE A 66 8.79 5.45 -0.38
C ILE A 66 7.76 4.38 -0.03
N PHE A 67 7.22 3.69 -1.03
CA PHE A 67 6.27 2.60 -0.84
C PHE A 67 6.42 1.54 -1.92
N SER A 68 6.85 0.34 -1.54
CA SER A 68 6.87 -0.83 -2.42
C SER A 68 5.71 -1.76 -2.04
N PRO A 69 4.69 -1.94 -2.90
CA PRO A 69 3.61 -2.90 -2.65
C PRO A 69 4.13 -4.32 -2.37
N LEU A 70 5.17 -4.75 -3.11
CA LEU A 70 5.79 -6.07 -2.96
C LEU A 70 6.46 -6.25 -1.59
N MET A 71 7.29 -5.28 -1.17
CA MET A 71 7.89 -5.35 0.17
C MET A 71 6.84 -5.25 1.27
N PHE A 72 5.76 -4.49 1.04
CA PHE A 72 4.68 -4.32 1.99
C PHE A 72 3.93 -5.62 2.29
N VAL A 73 3.49 -6.35 1.25
CA VAL A 73 2.82 -7.65 1.42
C VAL A 73 3.78 -8.72 1.96
N THR A 74 5.05 -8.69 1.56
CA THR A 74 6.07 -9.63 2.04
C THR A 74 6.35 -9.44 3.54
N ARG A 75 6.56 -8.20 4.00
CA ARG A 75 6.74 -7.90 5.43
C ARG A 75 5.51 -8.20 6.25
N ALA A 76 4.32 -8.16 5.64
CA ALA A 76 3.09 -8.56 6.29
C ALA A 76 2.93 -10.07 6.43
N ASN A 77 3.78 -10.87 5.77
CA ASN A 77 3.66 -12.32 5.62
C ASN A 77 2.28 -12.73 5.08
N ASP A 78 1.77 -11.95 4.11
CA ASP A 78 0.44 -12.13 3.53
C ASP A 78 0.54 -12.82 2.18
N VAL A 79 0.47 -14.16 2.22
CA VAL A 79 0.63 -15.01 1.03
C VAL A 79 -0.49 -14.77 0.00
N GLU A 80 -1.72 -14.47 0.47
CA GLU A 80 -2.85 -14.21 -0.42
C GLU A 80 -2.68 -12.88 -1.15
N ALA A 81 -2.34 -11.81 -0.42
CA ALA A 81 -2.06 -10.51 -1.02
C ALA A 81 -0.85 -10.56 -1.97
N LEU A 82 0.20 -11.32 -1.60
CA LEU A 82 1.36 -11.52 -2.47
C LEU A 82 0.98 -12.21 -3.78
N LYS A 83 0.19 -13.29 -3.72
CA LYS A 83 -0.31 -13.98 -4.93
C LYS A 83 -1.10 -13.02 -5.82
N LYS A 84 -2.03 -12.25 -5.25
CA LYS A 84 -2.82 -11.27 -5.99
C LYS A 84 -1.96 -10.22 -6.68
N LEU A 85 -0.93 -9.75 -5.99
CA LEU A 85 -0.02 -8.73 -6.52
C LEU A 85 0.83 -9.26 -7.71
N ILE A 86 1.29 -10.51 -7.66
CA ILE A 86 2.11 -11.09 -8.74
C ILE A 86 1.27 -11.66 -9.89
N GLU A 87 0.00 -12.03 -9.66
CA GLU A 87 -0.91 -12.49 -10.72
C GLU A 87 -1.20 -11.39 -11.76
N GLY A 88 -1.24 -10.12 -11.33
CA GLY A 88 -1.50 -8.98 -12.21
C GLY A 88 -0.24 -8.30 -12.74
N ALA A 89 0.92 -8.59 -12.17
CA ALA A 89 2.18 -8.00 -12.58
C ALA A 89 2.85 -8.92 -13.61
N ASP A 90 3.23 -8.37 -14.76
CA ASP A 90 4.06 -9.05 -15.77
C ASP A 90 5.50 -9.19 -15.24
N VAL A 91 5.63 -9.90 -14.12
CA VAL A 91 6.90 -10.15 -13.45
C VAL A 91 7.50 -11.34 -14.14
N ASP A 92 8.51 -11.08 -14.96
CA ASP A 92 9.41 -12.12 -15.42
C ASP A 92 10.20 -12.65 -14.22
N LEU A 93 9.69 -13.73 -13.63
CA LEU A 93 10.32 -14.43 -12.51
C LEU A 93 11.57 -15.23 -12.96
N ASP A 94 11.80 -15.35 -14.27
CA ASP A 94 12.90 -16.11 -14.88
C ASP A 94 14.03 -15.21 -15.44
N ALA A 95 13.99 -13.90 -15.17
CA ALA A 95 15.06 -12.98 -15.57
C ALA A 95 16.39 -13.37 -14.89
N ARG A 96 17.31 -13.94 -15.69
CA ARG A 96 18.66 -14.40 -15.28
C ARG A 96 19.68 -13.28 -15.17
#